data_AF-A0A930PA91-F1
#
_entry.id   AF-A0A930PA91-F1
#
_cell.length_a   1.000
_cell.length_b   1.000
_cell.length_c   1.000
_cell.angle_alpha   90.00
_cell.angle_beta   90.00
_cell.angle_gamma   90.00
#
_symmetry.space_group_name_H-M   'P 1'
#
loop_
_entity.id
_entity.type
_entity.pdbx_description
1 polymer ?
#
loop_
_entity_poly.entity_id
_entity_poly.type
_entity_poly.pdbx_seq_one_letter_code
_entity_poly.pdbx_strand_id
1 'polypeptide(L)'
;MGWFRVSENDAIREIEKVNAGVRVIRETIRITGDEVVNSNKVEVAVQLQECINHYKKYENIVSRLGSMERTLFYGASVPVWNGETVSPLQWEQYFKNIVHMFTNRFRTLG
;
A
#
# COMPACT_ATOMS: atom_id res chain seq x y z
N MET A 1 0.47 -32.15 3.45
CA MET A 1 0.08 -30.83 2.89
C MET A 1 0.63 -29.76 3.81
N GLY A 2 1.66 -29.03 3.35
CA GLY A 2 2.40 -28.08 4.20
C GLY A 2 1.58 -26.82 4.45
N TRP A 3 1.11 -26.67 5.69
CA TRP A 3 0.57 -25.41 6.19
C TRP A 3 1.77 -24.48 6.39
N PHE A 4 2.15 -23.74 5.35
CA PHE A 4 3.11 -22.65 5.50
C PHE A 4 2.50 -21.69 6.54
N ARG A 5 3.14 -21.58 7.71
CA ARG A 5 2.76 -20.59 8.72
C ARG A 5 2.82 -19.23 8.05
N VAL A 6 1.65 -18.66 7.78
CA VAL A 6 1.49 -17.28 7.34
C VAL A 6 2.27 -16.42 8.32
N SER A 7 3.31 -15.74 7.85
CA SER A 7 4.30 -15.11 8.73
C SER A 7 4.24 -13.59 8.63
N GLU A 8 4.69 -12.91 9.69
CA GLU A 8 4.89 -11.45 9.72
C GLU A 8 5.75 -10.97 8.53
N ASN A 9 6.72 -11.78 8.10
CA ASN A 9 7.54 -11.52 6.93
C ASN A 9 6.73 -11.45 5.62
N ASP A 10 5.65 -12.23 5.50
CA ASP A 10 4.78 -12.17 4.33
C ASP A 10 3.96 -10.87 4.32
N ALA A 11 3.54 -10.37 5.50
CA ALA A 11 2.89 -9.07 5.63
C ALA A 11 3.87 -7.94 5.22
N ILE A 12 5.11 -7.99 5.69
CA ILE A 12 6.16 -7.02 5.33
C ILE A 12 6.42 -7.05 3.82
N ARG A 13 6.50 -8.23 3.19
CA ARG A 13 6.67 -8.33 1.73
C ARG A 13 5.53 -7.68 0.95
N GLU A 14 4.29 -7.81 1.42
CA GLU A 14 3.16 -7.13 0.76
C GLU A 14 3.22 -5.61 0.99
N ILE A 15 3.66 -5.14 2.17
CA ILE A 15 3.95 -3.72 2.43
C ILE A 15 5.01 -3.19 1.44
N GLU A 16 6.10 -3.92 1.23
CA GLU A 16 7.16 -3.53 0.30
C GLU A 16 6.67 -3.39 -1.15
N LYS A 17 5.78 -4.30 -1.59
CA LYS A 17 5.16 -4.23 -2.92
C LYS A 17 4.25 -3.02 -3.06
N VAL A 18 3.46 -2.71 -2.04
CA VAL A 18 2.66 -1.48 -2.02
C VAL A 18 3.57 -0.25 -2.05
N ASN A 19 4.64 -0.22 -1.25
CA ASN A 19 5.61 0.87 -1.24
C ASN A 19 6.25 1.08 -2.62
N ALA A 20 6.64 -0.01 -3.30
CA ALA A 20 7.17 0.04 -4.65
C ALA A 20 6.15 0.62 -5.64
N GLY A 21 4.91 0.14 -5.62
CA GLY A 21 3.85 0.66 -6.50
C GLY A 21 3.52 2.12 -6.26
N VAL A 22 3.50 2.59 -5.00
CA VAL A 22 3.29 4.01 -4.68
C VAL A 22 4.45 4.88 -5.16
N ARG A 23 5.69 4.38 -5.14
CA ARG A 23 6.85 5.09 -5.73
C ARG A 23 6.74 5.19 -7.25
N VAL A 24 6.26 4.14 -7.92
CA VAL A 24 5.97 4.20 -9.36
C VAL A 24 4.92 5.27 -9.65
N ILE A 25 3.80 5.27 -8.91
CA ILE A 25 2.77 6.31 -9.05
C ILE A 25 3.37 7.71 -8.89
N ARG A 26 4.22 7.92 -7.88
CA ARG A 26 4.89 9.20 -7.63
C ARG A 26 5.74 9.63 -8.84
N GLU A 27 6.51 8.73 -9.43
CA GLU A 27 7.29 9.05 -10.64
C GLU A 27 6.39 9.33 -11.85
N THR A 28 5.31 8.57 -12.04
CA THR A 28 4.34 8.79 -13.13
C THR A 28 3.70 10.19 -13.04
N ILE A 29 3.31 10.64 -11.84
CA ILE A 29 2.74 11.99 -11.66
C ILE A 29 3.80 13.09 -11.71
N ARG A 30 5.05 12.81 -11.31
CA ARG A 30 6.15 13.79 -11.36
C ARG A 30 6.39 14.29 -12.78
N ILE A 31 6.26 13.42 -13.78
CA ILE A 31 6.42 13.77 -15.20
C ILE A 31 5.35 14.76 -15.67
N THR A 32 4.16 14.73 -15.05
CA THR A 32 3.03 15.61 -15.39
C THR A 32 2.82 16.75 -14.39
N GLY A 33 3.89 17.16 -13.68
CA GLY A 33 3.85 18.28 -12.74
C GLY A 33 3.22 17.94 -11.38
N ASP A 34 3.45 16.72 -10.90
CA ASP A 34 2.91 16.17 -9.63
C ASP A 34 1.38 16.06 -9.58
N GLU A 35 0.74 16.07 -10.75
CA GLU A 35 -0.72 15.94 -10.88
C GLU A 35 -1.12 14.68 -11.65
N VAL A 36 -2.25 14.09 -11.24
CA VAL A 36 -2.98 13.14 -12.07
C VAL A 36 -3.83 13.92 -13.06
N VAL A 37 -3.63 13.67 -14.35
CA VAL A 37 -4.28 14.31 -15.49
C VAL A 37 -4.76 13.25 -16.48
N ASN A 38 -5.54 13.62 -17.49
CA ASN A 38 -6.11 12.65 -18.43
C ASN A 38 -5.07 11.79 -19.16
N SER A 39 -3.86 12.29 -19.40
CA SER A 39 -2.80 11.54 -20.09
C SER A 39 -2.16 10.43 -19.24
N ASN A 40 -2.13 10.56 -17.91
CA ASN A 40 -1.53 9.55 -17.01
C ASN A 40 -2.57 8.80 -16.15
N LYS A 41 -3.84 9.20 -16.18
CA LYS A 41 -4.89 8.65 -15.29
C LYS A 41 -4.99 7.12 -15.35
N VAL A 42 -4.87 6.55 -16.55
CA VAL A 42 -5.02 5.09 -16.75
C VAL A 42 -3.87 4.34 -16.09
N GLU A 43 -2.63 4.80 -16.31
CA GLU A 43 -1.44 4.19 -15.73
C GLU A 43 -1.46 4.27 -14.19
N VAL A 44 -1.75 5.45 -13.65
CA VAL A 44 -1.89 5.67 -12.20
C VAL A 44 -3.01 4.78 -11.63
N ALA A 45 -4.15 4.65 -12.32
CA ALA A 45 -5.26 3.82 -11.87
C ALA A 45 -4.90 2.33 -11.84
N VAL A 46 -4.22 1.81 -12.88
CA VAL A 46 -3.73 0.42 -12.91
C VAL A 46 -2.77 0.18 -11.76
N GLN A 47 -1.78 1.05 -11.58
CA GLN A 47 -0.78 0.89 -10.52
C GLN A 47 -1.41 0.99 -9.12
N LEU A 48 -2.39 1.88 -8.93
CA LEU A 48 -3.13 1.98 -7.67
C LEU A 48 -3.94 0.71 -7.41
N GLN A 49 -4.57 0.13 -8.44
CA GLN A 49 -5.34 -1.10 -8.30
C GLN A 49 -4.45 -2.28 -7.90
N GLU A 50 -3.23 -2.36 -8.42
CA GLU A 50 -2.23 -3.35 -7.98
C GLU A 50 -1.84 -3.14 -6.51
N CYS A 51 -1.60 -1.89 -6.10
CA CYS A 51 -1.32 -1.58 -4.69
C CYS A 51 -2.48 -2.02 -3.78
N ILE A 52 -3.73 -1.74 -4.18
CA ILE A 52 -4.92 -2.16 -3.43
C ILE A 52 -4.99 -3.69 -3.33
N ASN A 53 -4.61 -4.42 -4.38
CA ASN A 53 -4.59 -5.88 -4.36
C ASN A 53 -3.54 -6.43 -3.38
N HIS A 54 -2.35 -5.82 -3.33
CA HIS A 54 -1.31 -6.16 -2.35
C HIS A 54 -1.72 -5.81 -0.93
N TYR A 55 -2.35 -4.64 -0.74
CA TYR A 55 -2.90 -4.24 0.56
C TYR A 55 -3.97 -5.23 1.07
N LYS A 56 -4.87 -5.71 0.21
CA LYS A 56 -5.84 -6.77 0.58
C LYS A 56 -5.16 -8.08 0.96
N LYS A 57 -4.07 -8.47 0.29
CA LYS A 57 -3.28 -9.65 0.67
C LYS A 57 -2.64 -9.46 2.04
N TYR A 58 -2.07 -8.29 2.29
CA TYR A 58 -1.58 -7.88 3.60
C TYR A 58 -2.67 -8.00 4.69
N GLU A 59 -3.86 -7.43 4.49
CA GLU A 59 -4.96 -7.52 5.46
C GLU A 59 -5.40 -8.97 5.72
N ASN A 60 -5.43 -9.80 4.67
CA ASN A 60 -5.71 -11.23 4.79
C ASN A 60 -4.63 -11.98 5.58
N ILE A 61 -3.36 -11.56 5.50
CA ILE A 61 -2.26 -12.12 6.28
C ILE A 61 -2.41 -11.70 7.75
N VAL A 62 -2.56 -10.41 8.01
CA VAL A 62 -2.67 -9.86 9.37
C VAL A 62 -3.89 -10.39 10.11
N SER A 63 -5.03 -10.55 9.42
CA SER A 63 -6.25 -11.12 10.00
C SER A 63 -6.09 -12.60 10.42
N ARG A 64 -5.11 -13.32 9.87
CA ARG A 64 -4.79 -14.72 10.22
C ARG A 64 -3.74 -14.84 11.33
N LEU A 65 -3.02 -13.76 11.65
CA LEU A 65 -2.10 -13.74 12.79
C LEU A 65 -2.90 -13.86 14.10
N GLY A 66 -2.35 -14.61 15.07
CA GLY A 66 -2.89 -14.67 16.41
C GLY A 66 -2.84 -13.31 17.11
N SER A 67 -3.65 -13.12 18.17
CA SER A 67 -3.74 -11.82 18.86
C SER A 67 -2.39 -11.30 19.37
N MET A 68 -1.53 -12.18 19.88
CA MET A 68 -0.20 -11.80 20.37
C MET A 68 0.75 -11.42 19.22
N GLU A 69 0.81 -12.21 18.15
CA GLU A 69 1.60 -11.93 16.95
C GLU A 69 1.16 -10.62 16.30
N ARG A 70 -0.15 -10.40 16.17
CA ARG A 70 -0.70 -9.15 15.65
C ARG A 70 -0.31 -7.94 16.51
N THR A 71 -0.32 -8.08 17.83
CA THR A 71 0.09 -7.02 18.75
C THR A 71 1.57 -6.69 18.59
N LEU A 72 2.43 -7.71 18.50
CA LEU A 72 3.86 -7.55 18.27
C LEU A 72 4.13 -6.90 16.91
N PHE A 73 3.45 -7.36 15.86
CA PHE A 73 3.53 -6.81 14.52
C PHE A 73 3.19 -5.32 14.51
N TYR A 74 2.06 -4.91 15.12
CA TYR A 74 1.69 -3.49 15.20
C TYR A 74 2.61 -2.65 16.11
N GLY A 75 3.39 -3.28 16.99
CA GLY A 75 4.45 -2.65 17.77
C GLY A 75 5.79 -2.51 17.03
N ALA A 76 5.95 -3.18 15.88
CA ALA A 76 7.13 -3.05 15.04
C ALA A 76 7.10 -1.77 14.20
N SER A 77 8.19 -1.53 13.47
CA SER A 77 8.32 -0.42 12.53
C SER A 77 8.51 -0.95 11.11
N VAL A 78 7.82 -0.34 10.15
CA VAL A 78 7.88 -0.69 8.72
C VAL A 78 8.28 0.52 7.89
N PRO A 79 9.05 0.33 6.81
CA PRO A 79 9.40 1.41 5.91
C PRO A 79 8.17 1.90 5.14
N VAL A 80 8.16 3.19 4.81
CA VAL A 80 7.14 3.84 3.99
C VAL A 80 7.74 4.25 2.65
N TRP A 81 6.91 4.33 1.60
CA TRP A 81 7.33 4.80 0.27
C TRP A 81 8.01 6.18 0.26
N ASN A 82 7.72 7.05 1.23
CA ASN A 82 8.28 8.41 1.37
C ASN A 82 9.66 8.46 2.07
N GLY A 83 10.19 7.32 2.54
CA GLY A 83 11.48 7.24 3.23
C GLY A 83 11.38 7.28 4.76
N GLU A 84 10.19 7.48 5.33
CA GLU A 84 9.96 7.35 6.76
C GLU A 84 9.89 5.88 7.20
N THR A 85 10.02 5.65 8.51
CA THR A 85 9.74 4.36 9.14
C THR A 85 8.68 4.58 10.22
N VAL A 86 7.55 3.90 10.11
CA VAL A 86 6.37 4.12 10.96
C VAL A 86 5.79 2.79 11.44
N SER A 87 4.87 2.82 12.41
CA SER A 87 4.14 1.60 12.80
C SER A 87 3.25 1.08 11.66
N PRO A 88 2.98 -0.23 11.54
CA PRO A 88 2.08 -0.75 10.51
C PRO A 88 0.70 -0.10 10.52
N LEU A 89 0.18 0.27 11.70
CA LEU A 89 -1.10 0.97 11.81
C LEU A 89 -1.06 2.36 11.18
N GLN A 90 0.02 3.13 11.40
CA GLN A 90 0.22 4.42 10.73
C GLN A 90 0.40 4.25 9.22
N TRP A 91 1.14 3.22 8.80
CA TRP A 91 1.33 2.88 7.40
C TRP A 91 -0.02 2.58 6.70
N GLU A 92 -0.90 1.80 7.34
CA GLU A 92 -2.25 1.52 6.82
C GLU A 92 -3.06 2.81 6.63
N GLN A 93 -2.99 3.73 7.60
CA GLN A 93 -3.68 5.01 7.51
C GLN A 93 -3.16 5.86 6.36
N TYR A 94 -1.84 5.91 6.17
CA TYR A 94 -1.23 6.61 5.04
C TYR A 94 -1.71 6.03 3.70
N PHE A 95 -1.75 4.71 3.58
CA PHE A 95 -2.20 4.07 2.35
C PHE A 95 -3.68 4.34 2.06
N LYS A 96 -4.54 4.24 3.08
CA LYS A 96 -5.98 4.58 2.97
C LYS A 96 -6.18 6.02 2.50
N ASN A 97 -5.40 6.97 3.03
CA ASN A 97 -5.46 8.38 2.62
C ASN A 97 -5.08 8.56 1.15
N ILE A 98 -4.03 7.88 0.68
CA ILE A 98 -3.61 7.89 -0.73
C ILE A 98 -4.71 7.34 -1.64
N VAL A 99 -5.27 6.18 -1.30
CA VAL A 99 -6.35 5.55 -2.08
C VAL A 99 -7.56 6.49 -2.16
N HIS A 100 -7.94 7.11 -1.05
CA HIS A 100 -9.05 8.06 -1.01
C HIS A 100 -8.79 9.27 -1.92
N MET A 101 -7.61 9.88 -1.82
CA MET A 101 -7.20 11.02 -2.63
C MET A 101 -7.27 10.71 -4.13
N PHE A 102 -6.65 9.60 -4.57
CA PHE A 102 -6.64 9.23 -5.98
C PHE A 102 -8.02 8.84 -6.49
N THR A 103 -8.81 8.11 -5.70
CA THR A 103 -10.19 7.75 -6.07
C THR A 103 -11.03 9.00 -6.32
N ASN A 104 -10.91 10.02 -5.47
CA ASN A 104 -11.61 11.29 -5.68
C ASN A 104 -11.09 12.01 -6.94
N ARG A 105 -9.77 12.04 -7.17
CA ARG A 105 -9.20 12.65 -8.38
C ARG A 105 -9.67 11.97 -9.66
N PHE A 106 -9.72 10.63 -9.69
CA PHE A 106 -10.25 9.90 -10.86
C PHE A 106 -11.72 10.24 -11.13
N ARG A 107 -12.55 10.34 -10.08
CA ARG A 107 -13.95 10.78 -10.23
C ARG A 107 -14.08 12.17 -10.84
N THR A 108 -13.18 13.10 -10.50
CA THR A 108 -13.21 14.45 -11.07
C THR A 108 -12.77 14.51 -12.54
N LEU A 109 -11.98 13.54 -13.00
CA LEU A 109 -11.44 13.51 -14.36
C LEU A 109 -12.33 12.75 -15.36
N GLY A 110 -13.37 12.05 -14.89
CA GLY A 110 -14.20 11.14 -15.71
C GLY A 110 -13.36 10.05 -16.36
#